data_AF-A0A1Y4DNK7-F1
#
_entry.id   AF-A0A1Y4DNK7-F1
#
_cell.length_a   1.000
_cell.length_b   1.000
_cell.length_c   1.000
_cell.angle_alpha   90.00
_cell.angle_beta   90.00
_cell.angle_gamma   90.00
#
_symmetry.space_group_name_H-M   'P 1'
#
loop_
_entity.id
_entity.type
_entity.pdbx_description
1 polymer ?
#
loop_
_entity_poly.entity_id
_entity_poly.type
_entity_poly.pdbx_seq_one_letter_code
_entity_poly.pdbx_strand_id
1 'polypeptide(L)'
;MTRLGGTCGIPRYDRRVYVKVSCAVDSTGAVRPTEIDWDGTRRFPVLSCGAQQEWGRWESGSVVKGWRVEVAPNVWRTLWWERGRFFVERRDANGE
;
A
#
# COMPACT_ATOMS: atom_id res chain seq x y z
N MET A 1 1.96 22.07 -2.97
CA MET A 1 1.57 20.64 -2.84
C MET A 1 2.37 20.02 -1.70
N THR A 2 1.73 19.69 -0.58
CA THR A 2 2.38 19.02 0.54
C THR A 2 2.74 17.59 0.14
N ARG A 3 4.01 17.20 0.37
CA ARG A 3 4.51 15.85 0.12
C ARG A 3 4.54 15.09 1.44
N LEU A 4 3.91 13.92 1.51
CA LEU A 4 3.84 13.12 2.75
C LEU A 4 4.85 11.98 2.80
N GLY A 5 5.54 11.67 1.70
CA GLY A 5 6.59 10.65 1.71
C GLY A 5 7.66 10.93 2.75
N GLY A 6 7.94 9.96 3.61
CA GLY A 6 8.88 10.07 4.74
C GLY A 6 8.25 10.52 6.06
N THR A 7 6.93 10.71 6.11
CA THR A 7 6.19 11.09 7.34
C THR A 7 5.20 9.99 7.73
N CYS A 8 4.86 9.87 9.01
CA CYS A 8 3.84 8.92 9.49
C CYS A 8 4.06 7.45 9.03
N GLY A 9 5.33 7.03 8.87
CA GLY A 9 5.68 5.70 8.35
C GLY A 9 5.48 5.53 6.84
N ILE A 10 4.99 6.55 6.12
CA ILE A 10 4.84 6.55 4.66
C ILE A 10 6.23 6.50 4.03
N PRO A 11 6.51 5.56 3.12
CA PRO A 11 7.79 5.47 2.44
C PRO A 11 8.18 6.78 1.73
N ARG A 12 9.45 7.16 1.87
CA ARG A 12 10.05 8.23 1.07
C ARG A 12 9.95 7.89 -0.41
N TYR A 13 9.81 8.90 -1.27
CA TYR A 13 9.54 8.71 -2.70
C TYR A 13 10.60 7.86 -3.42
N ASP A 14 11.86 7.99 -3.04
CA ASP A 14 13.02 7.23 -3.55
C ASP A 14 13.06 5.77 -3.09
N ARG A 15 12.27 5.41 -2.07
CA ARG A 15 12.13 4.05 -1.53
C ARG A 15 10.83 3.38 -1.95
N ARG A 16 10.04 3.97 -2.84
CA ARG A 16 8.77 3.37 -3.27
C ARG A 16 9.01 2.37 -4.38
N VAL A 17 8.46 1.17 -4.22
CA VAL A 17 8.29 0.22 -5.32
C VAL A 17 6.83 0.19 -5.70
N TYR A 18 6.52 0.55 -6.93
CA TYR A 18 5.16 0.57 -7.43
C TYR A 18 4.73 -0.83 -7.86
N VAL A 19 3.51 -1.21 -7.46
CA VAL A 19 2.93 -2.52 -7.71
C VAL A 19 1.51 -2.37 -8.23
N LYS A 20 1.02 -3.37 -8.96
CA LYS A 20 -0.40 -3.48 -9.30
C LYS A 20 -1.11 -4.21 -8.16
N VAL A 21 -2.34 -3.81 -7.87
CA VAL A 21 -3.12 -4.42 -6.81
C VAL A 21 -4.54 -4.60 -7.27
N SER A 22 -5.01 -5.84 -7.22
CA SER A 22 -6.43 -6.17 -7.38
C SER A 22 -7.15 -5.84 -6.08
N CYS A 23 -8.30 -5.19 -6.19
CA CYS A 23 -9.11 -4.80 -5.04
C CYS A 23 -10.55 -5.29 -5.21
N ALA A 24 -11.15 -5.71 -4.10
CA ALA A 24 -12.59 -5.82 -3.96
C ALA A 24 -13.13 -4.59 -3.23
N VAL A 25 -14.39 -4.26 -3.47
CA VAL A 25 -15.13 -3.25 -2.70
C VAL A 25 -16.24 -3.99 -1.97
N ASP A 26 -16.28 -3.87 -0.65
CA ASP A 26 -17.34 -4.51 0.14
C ASP A 26 -18.65 -3.67 0.11
N SER A 27 -19.71 -4.21 0.70
CA SER A 27 -21.02 -3.57 0.73
C SER A 27 -21.04 -2.22 1.46
N THR A 28 -20.00 -1.90 2.24
CA THR A 28 -19.85 -0.61 2.92
C THR A 28 -19.07 0.41 2.07
N GLY A 29 -18.63 0.01 0.87
CA GLY A 29 -17.78 0.82 0.00
C GLY A 29 -16.30 0.78 0.38
N ALA A 30 -15.89 -0.07 1.33
CA ALA A 30 -14.50 -0.15 1.75
C ALA A 30 -13.66 -0.94 0.74
N VAL A 31 -12.51 -0.38 0.36
CA VAL A 31 -11.57 -1.00 -0.56
C VAL A 31 -10.72 -2.01 0.19
N ARG A 32 -10.74 -3.27 -0.29
CA ARG A 32 -9.97 -4.38 0.24
C ARG A 32 -9.01 -4.93 -0.82
N PRO A 33 -7.69 -4.80 -0.63
CA PRO A 33 -6.70 -5.48 -1.46
C PRO A 33 -6.89 -6.99 -1.42
N THR A 34 -6.84 -7.66 -2.58
CA THR A 34 -7.00 -9.12 -2.71
C THR A 34 -5.77 -9.82 -3.27
N GLU A 35 -5.03 -9.15 -4.16
CA GLU A 35 -3.79 -9.68 -4.76
C GLU A 35 -2.84 -8.53 -5.09
N ILE A 36 -1.55 -8.75 -4.85
CA ILE A 36 -0.47 -7.83 -5.22
C ILE A 36 0.30 -8.46 -6.38
N ASP A 37 0.38 -7.74 -7.50
CA ASP A 37 1.17 -8.10 -8.67
C ASP A 37 2.38 -7.16 -8.78
N TRP A 38 3.57 -7.72 -8.54
CA TRP A 38 4.80 -6.94 -8.43
C TRP A 38 5.32 -6.45 -9.77
N ASP A 39 5.20 -7.27 -10.82
CA ASP A 39 5.81 -7.02 -12.13
C ASP A 39 5.16 -7.81 -13.28
N GLY A 40 3.97 -8.40 -13.06
CA GLY A 40 3.29 -9.31 -13.97
C GLY A 40 3.66 -10.78 -13.77
N THR A 41 4.79 -11.07 -13.11
CA THR A 41 5.31 -12.44 -12.93
C THR A 41 5.23 -12.93 -11.48
N ARG A 42 5.39 -12.03 -10.51
CA ARG A 42 5.28 -12.37 -9.08
C ARG A 42 3.99 -11.83 -8.50
N ARG A 43 3.08 -12.74 -8.20
CA ARG A 43 1.78 -12.43 -7.59
C ARG A 43 1.74 -12.99 -6.17
N PHE A 44 1.21 -12.18 -5.26
CA PHE A 44 1.07 -12.52 -3.86
C PHE A 44 -0.41 -12.34 -3.45
N PRO A 45 -1.09 -13.40 -2.99
CA PRO A 45 -2.45 -13.27 -2.48
C PRO A 45 -2.44 -12.49 -1.16
N VAL A 46 -3.49 -11.69 -0.94
CA VAL A 46 -3.74 -11.06 0.36
C VAL A 46 -4.63 -11.99 1.17
N LEU A 47 -4.04 -12.61 2.20
CA LEU A 47 -4.74 -13.57 3.07
C LEU A 47 -5.62 -12.87 4.09
N SER A 48 -5.16 -11.73 4.59
CA SER A 48 -5.86 -10.90 5.56
C SER A 48 -5.51 -9.42 5.36
N CYS A 49 -6.45 -8.55 5.69
CA CYS A 49 -6.30 -7.11 5.56
C CYS A 49 -6.87 -6.40 6.79
N GLY A 50 -6.06 -5.55 7.41
CA GLY A 50 -6.50 -4.62 8.45
C GLY A 50 -7.29 -3.44 7.87
N ALA A 51 -7.77 -2.56 8.76
CA ALA A 51 -8.49 -1.36 8.38
C ALA A 51 -7.62 -0.41 7.53
N GLN A 52 -8.26 0.25 6.55
CA GLN A 52 -7.63 1.32 5.77
C GLN A 52 -7.34 2.52 6.68
N GLN A 53 -6.15 3.07 6.56
CA GLN A 53 -5.78 4.35 7.14
C GLN A 53 -5.60 5.39 6.03
N GLU A 54 -5.95 6.65 6.31
CA GLU A 54 -5.85 7.77 5.36
C GLU A 54 -5.13 8.94 6.02
N TRP A 55 -4.23 9.58 5.27
CA TRP A 55 -3.49 10.77 5.67
C TRP A 55 -3.56 11.85 4.60
N GLY A 56 -3.50 13.11 5.02
CA GLY A 56 -3.49 14.28 4.13
C GLY A 56 -4.88 14.84 3.86
N ARG A 57 -5.01 15.64 2.80
CA ARG A 57 -6.27 16.25 2.37
C ARG A 57 -6.45 16.10 0.86
N TRP A 58 -7.67 15.78 0.45
CA TRP A 58 -8.05 15.65 -0.97
C TRP A 58 -7.88 16.98 -1.70
N GLU A 59 -8.26 18.09 -1.06
CA GLU A 59 -8.16 19.47 -1.57
C GLU A 59 -6.73 19.86 -1.97
N SER A 60 -5.71 19.36 -1.24
CA SER A 60 -4.30 19.63 -1.54
C SER A 60 -3.66 18.60 -2.47
N GLY A 61 -4.43 17.60 -2.94
CA GLY A 61 -3.94 16.51 -3.78
C GLY A 61 -2.82 15.69 -3.13
N SER A 62 -2.83 15.59 -1.79
CA SER A 62 -1.75 14.98 -1.00
C SER A 62 -2.22 13.76 -0.20
N VAL A 63 -3.34 13.15 -0.59
CA VAL A 63 -3.88 11.99 0.13
C VAL A 63 -3.01 10.76 -0.11
N VAL A 64 -2.67 10.11 0.99
CA VAL A 64 -2.04 8.80 1.03
C VAL A 64 -2.94 7.87 1.81
N LYS A 65 -3.14 6.65 1.32
CA LYS A 65 -3.86 5.58 2.01
C LYS A 65 -2.91 4.42 2.32
N GLY A 66 -3.22 3.65 3.36
CA GLY A 66 -2.41 2.52 3.80
C GLY A 66 -3.27 1.36 4.30
N TRP A 67 -2.84 0.15 4.01
CA TRP A 67 -3.45 -1.10 4.47
C TRP A 67 -2.37 -2.00 5.05
N ARG A 68 -2.64 -2.59 6.22
CA ARG A 68 -1.83 -3.69 6.74
C ARG A 68 -2.33 -4.99 6.11
N VAL A 69 -1.52 -5.66 5.31
CA VAL A 69 -1.90 -6.86 4.56
C VAL A 69 -0.99 -8.03 4.92
N GLU A 70 -1.58 -9.20 5.07
CA GLU A 70 -0.87 -10.47 5.25
C GLU A 70 -0.71 -11.12 3.87
N VAL A 71 0.53 -11.30 3.42
CA VAL A 71 0.86 -11.80 2.06
C VAL A 71 1.34 -13.26 2.05
N ALA A 72 1.63 -13.79 3.22
CA ALA A 72 1.89 -15.19 3.52
C ALA A 72 1.63 -15.40 5.02
N PRO A 73 1.45 -16.63 5.53
CA PRO A 73 1.13 -16.87 6.93
C PRO A 73 2.12 -16.15 7.88
N ASN A 74 1.59 -15.27 8.74
CA ASN A 74 2.32 -14.39 9.66
C ASN A 74 3.27 -13.35 9.02
N VAL A 75 3.25 -13.21 7.69
CA VAL A 75 4.08 -12.25 6.95
C VAL A 75 3.26 -11.02 6.62
N TRP A 76 3.34 -10.01 7.49
CA TRP A 76 2.63 -8.75 7.34
C TRP A 76 3.45 -7.70 6.60
N ARG A 77 2.79 -6.96 5.71
CA ARG A 77 3.34 -5.83 4.97
C ARG A 77 2.37 -4.66 5.03
N THR A 78 2.89 -3.46 4.76
CA THR A 78 2.06 -2.28 4.61
C THR A 78 2.02 -1.93 3.13
N LEU A 79 0.82 -1.97 2.57
CA LEU A 79 0.52 -1.53 1.22
C LEU A 79 0.09 -0.08 1.28
N TRP A 80 0.63 0.76 0.40
CA TRP A 80 0.32 2.17 0.33
C TRP A 80 -0.31 2.53 -1.01
N TRP A 81 -1.07 3.60 -1.03
CA TRP A 81 -1.64 4.19 -2.25
C TRP A 81 -1.51 5.70 -2.20
N GLU A 82 -1.11 6.30 -3.31
CA GLU A 82 -1.09 7.75 -3.51
C GLU A 82 -1.38 8.02 -4.99
N ARG A 83 -2.32 8.93 -5.27
CA ARG A 83 -2.61 9.43 -6.63
C ARG A 83 -2.81 8.33 -7.68
N GLY A 84 -3.62 7.32 -7.35
CA GLY A 84 -3.99 6.26 -8.29
C GLY A 84 -2.96 5.14 -8.44
N ARG A 85 -1.88 5.14 -7.64
CA ARG A 85 -0.83 4.13 -7.72
C ARG A 85 -0.60 3.49 -6.36
N PHE A 86 -0.56 2.16 -6.36
CA PHE A 86 -0.14 1.40 -5.21
C PHE A 86 1.38 1.29 -5.15
N PHE A 87 1.92 1.27 -3.94
CA PHE A 87 3.34 1.08 -3.70
C PHE A 87 3.59 0.43 -2.36
N VAL A 88 4.77 -0.17 -2.23
CA VAL A 88 5.32 -0.66 -0.97
C VAL A 88 6.67 0.01 -0.72
N GLU A 89 7.18 -0.13 0.50
CA GLU A 89 8.56 0.23 0.78
C GLU A 89 9.52 -0.79 0.17
N ARG A 90 10.54 -0.31 -0.55
CA ARG A 90 11.69 -1.10 -0.95
C ARG A 90 12.40 -1.55 0.32
N ARG A 91 12.51 -2.86 0.54
CA ARG A 91 13.45 -3.38 1.51
C ARG A 91 14.84 -3.37 0.88
N ASP A 92 15.78 -2.73 1.56
CA ASP A 92 17.19 -2.96 1.29
C ASP A 92 17.50 -4.43 1.66
N ALA A 93 18.40 -5.09 0.94
CA ALA A 93 18.68 -6.53 1.07
C ALA A 93 19.18 -6.99 2.47
N ASN A 94 19.31 -6.07 3.42
CA ASN A 94 19.75 -6.30 4.80
C ASN A 94 18.60 -6.27 5.83
N GLY A 95 17.34 -6.37 5.39
CA GLY A 95 16.18 -6.34 6.29
C GLY A 95 15.99 -7.66 7.02
N GLU A 96 16.64 -7.80 8.17
CA GLU A 96 16.30 -8.70 9.29
C GLU A 96 14.78 -8.79 9.54
#